data_AF-A0A9X3WIC5-F1
#
_entry.id   AF-A0A9X3WIC5-F1
#
_cell.length_a   1.000
_cell.length_b   1.000
_cell.length_c   1.000
_cell.angle_alpha   90.00
_cell.angle_beta   90.00
_cell.angle_gamma   90.00
#
_symmetry.space_group_name_H-M   'P 1'
#
loop_
_entity.id
_entity.type
_entity.pdbx_description
1 polymer ?
#
loop_
_entity_poly.entity_id
_entity_poly.type
_entity_poly.pdbx_seq_one_letter_code
_entity_poly.pdbx_strand_id
1 'polypeptide(L)' 'MIDLSWKIFSQTGNIEAYLLMKELETVYDKDTGVRQDIELTELDM' A
#
# COMPACT_ATOMS: atom_id res chain seq x y z
N MET A 1 7.94 -6.61 -2.64
CA MET A 1 7.67 -6.53 -4.10
C MET A 1 7.44 -5.04 -4.39
N ILE A 2 7.89 -4.46 -5.51
CA ILE A 2 7.69 -3.01 -5.72
C ILE A 2 6.19 -2.74 -5.86
N ASP A 3 5.59 -2.03 -4.91
CA ASP A 3 4.16 -1.77 -4.85
C ASP A 3 3.70 -1.07 -6.12
N LEU A 4 2.59 -1.54 -6.70
CA LEU A 4 2.04 -0.97 -7.93
C LEU A 4 1.70 0.51 -7.72
N SER A 5 1.17 0.86 -6.54
CA SER A 5 1.01 2.23 -6.07
C SER A 5 2.30 3.05 -6.18
N TRP A 6 3.43 2.53 -5.65
CA TRP A 6 4.72 3.22 -5.69
C TRP A 6 5.23 3.44 -7.12
N LYS A 7 5.02 2.48 -8.02
CA LYS A 7 5.36 2.61 -9.45
C LYS A 7 4.56 3.69 -10.16
N ILE A 8 3.27 3.84 -9.83
CA ILE A 8 2.42 4.90 -10.42
C ILE A 8 2.90 6.27 -9.94
N PHE A 9 3.19 6.40 -8.65
CA PHE A 9 3.74 7.64 -8.10
C PHE A 9 5.09 7.99 -8.73
N SER A 10 6.02 7.04 -8.81
CA SER A 10 7.35 7.28 -9.36
C SER A 10 7.35 7.67 -10.85
N GLN A 11 6.32 7.29 -11.61
CA GLN A 11 6.21 7.64 -13.03
C GLN A 11 5.45 8.94 -13.27
N THR A 12 4.42 9.22 -12.47
CA THR A 12 3.49 10.34 -12.72
C THR A 12 3.70 11.53 -11.79
N GLY A 13 4.35 11.33 -10.64
CA GLY A 13 4.42 12.30 -9.55
C GLY A 13 3.05 12.65 -8.95
N ASN A 14 1.98 11.97 -9.36
CA ASN A 14 0.62 12.29 -8.94
C ASN A 14 0.32 11.60 -7.61
N ILE A 15 0.27 12.41 -6.54
CA ILE A 15 0.00 11.95 -5.18
C ILE A 15 -1.43 11.45 -4.98
N GLU A 16 -2.41 12.02 -5.69
CA GLU A 16 -3.81 11.60 -5.59
C GLU A 16 -4.00 10.19 -6.15
N ALA A 17 -3.41 9.90 -7.30
CA ALA A 17 -3.43 8.58 -7.91
C ALA A 17 -2.73 7.52 -7.03
N TYR A 18 -1.63 7.88 -6.36
CA TYR A 18 -0.96 7.01 -5.39
C TYR A 18 -1.85 6.66 -4.21
N LEU A 19 -2.51 7.65 -3.60
CA LEU A 19 -3.36 7.43 -2.43
C LEU A 19 -4.57 6.57 -2.77
N LEU A 20 -5.21 6.83 -3.92
CA LEU A 20 -6.33 6.00 -4.41
C LEU A 20 -5.90 4.54 -4.63
N MET A 21 -4.74 4.32 -5.24
CA MET A 21 -4.23 2.97 -5.49
C MET A 21 -3.88 2.24 -4.19
N LYS A 22 -3.31 2.95 -3.22
CA LYS A 22 -2.99 2.41 -1.89
C LYS A 22 -4.24 2.04 -1.10
N GLU A 23 -5.32 2.81 -1.22
CA GLU A 23 -6.61 2.50 -0.60
C GLU A 23 -7.22 1.23 -1.21
N LEU A 24 -7.15 1.07 -2.53
CA LEU A 24 -7.57 -0.16 -3.24
C LEU A 24 -6.76 -1.38 -2.80
N GLU A 25 -5.44 -1.26 -2.69
CA GLU A 25 -4.56 -2.33 -2.18
C GLU A 25 -4.96 -2.71 -0.75
N THR A 26 -5.25 -1.72 0.11
CA THR A 26 -5.71 -1.94 1.49
C THR A 26 -7.07 -2.66 1.54
N VAL A 27 -8.00 -2.33 0.64
CA VAL A 27 -9.31 -3.00 0.54
C VAL A 27 -9.17 -4.44 0.07
N TYR A 28 -8.30 -4.70 -0.90
CA TYR A 28 -8.05 -6.05 -1.41
C TYR A 28 -7.38 -6.96 -0.38
N ASP A 29 -6.42 -6.43 0.40
CA ASP A 29 -5.73 -7.16 1.45
C ASP A 29 -6.69 -7.58 2.58
N LYS A 30 -7.64 -6.69 2.92
CA LYS A 30 -8.69 -6.95 3.91
C LYS A 30 -9.70 -8.02 3.46
N ASP A 31 -9.97 -8.13 2.17
CA ASP A 31 -10.89 -9.12 1.59
C ASP A 31 -10.22 -10.50 1.43
N THR A 32 -8.92 -10.54 1.16
CA THR A 32 -8.17 -11.78 0.93
C THR A 32 -7.53 -12.40 2.17
N GLY A 33 -7.40 -11.65 3.27
CA GLY A 33 -7.03 -12.17 4.58
C GLY A 33 -5.62 -12.75 4.64
N VAL A 34 -4.76 -12.08 5.42
CA VAL A 34 -3.39 -12.46 5.82
C VAL A 34 -2.29 -11.89 4.92
N ARG A 35 -1.67 -10.77 5.36
CA ARG A 35 -0.23 -10.64 5.72
C ARG A 35 0.42 -9.35 5.18
N GLN A 36 0.51 -8.28 5.98
CA GLN A 36 1.77 -7.49 6.16
C GLN A 36 1.72 -6.23 7.06
N ASP A 37 0.66 -5.93 7.81
CA ASP A 37 0.60 -4.70 8.62
C ASP A 37 0.97 -4.86 10.11
N ILE A 38 1.12 -6.08 10.63
CA ILE A 38 1.56 -6.31 12.03
C ILE A 38 3.07 -6.07 12.21
N GLU A 39 3.90 -6.20 11.16
CA GLU A 39 5.37 -6.14 11.32
C GLU A 39 5.93 -4.71 11.49
N LEU A 40 5.17 -3.66 11.15
CA LEU A 40 5.60 -2.26 11.29
C LEU A 40 5.19 -1.61 12.61
N THR A 41 4.20 -2.18 13.33
CA THR A 41 3.70 -1.62 14.59
C THR A 41 4.40 -2.20 15.82
N GLU A 42 5.07 -3.36 15.68
CA GLU A 42 5.81 -4.02 16.77
C GLU A 42 7.30 -3.63 16.83
N LEU A 43 7.83 -2.89 15.86
CA LEU A 43 9.25 -2.46 15.84
C LEU A 43 9.51 -1.10 16.51
N ASP A 44 8.49 -0.46 17.06
CA ASP A 44 8.58 0.84 17.76
C ASP A 44 8.12 0.76 19.23
N MET A 45 8.15 -0.45 19.83
CA MET A 45 7.88 -0.69 21.27
C MET A 45 9.02 -1.44 21.97
#